data_AF-A0A5R9J718-F1
#
_entry.id   AF-A0A5R9J718-F1
#
_cell.length_a   1.000
_cell.length_b   1.000
_cell.length_c   1.000
_cell.angle_alpha   90.00
_cell.angle_beta   90.00
_cell.angle_gamma   90.00
#
_symmetry.space_group_name_H-M   'P 1'
#
loop_
_entity.id
_entity.type
_entity.pdbx_description
1 polymer ?
#
loop_
_entity_poly.entity_id
_entity_poly.type
_entity_poly.pdbx_seq_one_letter_code
_entity_poly.pdbx_strand_id
1 'polypeptide(L)'
;MRRGLLAVLMALPALAGCAAGAPGRGIPPACPFAGQTRQLRIELYFGLDRPDGRPISETEWRDFVAREVTPRFPDGLSELAAGGQWRDRVSNRIGREPSRILLLVVPASTDLAARVEGMTADYRRLFDQQSVGVVSVPVCAGF
;
A
#
# COMPACT_ATOMS: atom_id res chain seq x y z
N MET A 1 22.68 -49.93 -62.50
CA MET A 1 23.01 -49.73 -61.07
C MET A 1 23.73 -48.40 -60.89
N ARG A 2 23.04 -47.38 -60.33
CA ARG A 2 23.53 -46.03 -59.92
C ARG A 2 22.49 -45.54 -58.89
N ARG A 3 22.74 -45.61 -57.56
CA ARG A 3 23.27 -44.52 -56.68
C ARG A 3 22.70 -43.15 -57.08
N GLY A 4 21.97 -42.36 -56.29
CA GLY A 4 21.55 -42.37 -54.89
C GLY A 4 21.16 -40.92 -54.50
N LEU A 5 20.36 -40.77 -53.43
CA LEU A 5 20.09 -39.56 -52.62
C LEU A 5 19.31 -38.36 -53.20
N LEU A 6 18.24 -37.96 -52.47
CA LEU A 6 18.04 -36.62 -51.88
C LEU A 6 16.73 -36.68 -51.05
N ALA A 7 16.83 -37.08 -49.78
CA ALA A 7 16.93 -36.19 -48.63
C ALA A 7 15.63 -35.41 -48.37
N VAL A 8 14.72 -36.02 -47.59
CA VAL A 8 13.60 -35.33 -46.95
C VAL A 8 14.18 -34.41 -45.88
N LEU A 9 14.23 -33.10 -46.15
CA LEU A 9 14.54 -32.09 -45.13
C LEU A 9 13.32 -31.93 -44.21
N MET A 10 13.43 -32.51 -43.01
CA MET A 10 12.58 -32.14 -41.87
C MET A 10 13.31 -31.17 -40.96
N ALA A 11 12.56 -30.15 -40.52
CA ALA A 11 12.75 -29.30 -39.34
C ALA A 11 13.89 -28.24 -39.41
N LEU A 12 13.80 -27.05 -38.80
CA LEU A 12 13.03 -26.62 -37.63
C LEU A 12 12.45 -25.19 -37.85
N PRO A 13 11.25 -24.87 -37.35
CA PRO A 13 10.84 -23.48 -37.16
C PRO A 13 11.70 -22.86 -36.06
N ALA A 14 12.44 -21.80 -36.40
CA ALA A 14 13.15 -20.99 -35.43
C ALA A 14 12.13 -20.29 -34.53
N LEU A 15 11.96 -20.77 -33.29
CA LEU A 15 11.33 -20.02 -32.23
C LEU A 15 12.24 -18.83 -31.91
N ALA A 16 12.03 -17.72 -32.62
CA ALA A 16 12.51 -16.41 -32.20
C ALA A 16 11.74 -16.04 -30.92
N GLY A 17 12.25 -16.53 -29.79
CA GLY A 17 11.81 -16.07 -28.48
C GLY A 17 12.12 -14.59 -28.38
N CYS A 18 11.08 -13.76 -28.41
CA CYS A 18 11.18 -12.39 -27.92
C CYS A 18 11.62 -12.48 -26.46
N ALA A 19 12.91 -12.32 -26.21
CA ALA A 19 13.39 -11.87 -24.92
C ALA A 19 12.85 -10.45 -24.75
N ALA A 20 11.61 -10.34 -24.30
CA ALA A 20 11.13 -9.12 -23.68
C ALA A 20 12.13 -8.84 -22.56
N GLY A 21 13.00 -7.85 -22.79
CA GLY A 21 14.04 -7.49 -21.85
C GLY A 21 13.39 -7.34 -20.48
N ALA A 22 13.81 -8.20 -19.55
CA ALA A 22 13.51 -7.97 -18.15
C ALA A 22 13.91 -6.52 -17.87
N PRO A 23 13.04 -5.69 -17.25
CA PRO A 23 13.42 -4.33 -16.93
C PRO A 23 14.72 -4.42 -16.16
N GLY A 24 15.79 -3.89 -16.75
CA GLY A 24 17.11 -3.93 -16.14
C GLY A 24 16.96 -3.41 -14.72
N ARG A 25 17.58 -4.10 -13.76
CA ARG A 25 17.80 -3.60 -12.40
C ARG A 25 18.72 -2.38 -12.50
N GLY A 26 18.21 -1.29 -13.06
CA GLY A 26 18.88 0.00 -13.08
C GLY A 26 18.97 0.51 -11.64
N ILE A 27 20.05 1.21 -11.34
CA ILE A 27 20.17 1.95 -10.09
C ILE A 27 18.95 2.88 -10.04
N PRO A 28 18.07 2.78 -9.02
CA PRO A 28 16.91 3.65 -8.95
C PRO A 28 17.41 5.11 -8.91
N PRO A 29 16.71 6.06 -9.55
CA PRO A 29 17.17 7.44 -9.67
C PRO A 29 17.37 8.05 -8.29
N ALA A 30 18.51 8.71 -8.07
CA ALA A 30 18.81 9.40 -6.82
C ALA A 30 17.73 10.46 -6.51
N CYS A 31 17.61 10.84 -5.24
CA CYS A 31 16.64 11.85 -4.87
C CYS A 31 16.98 13.21 -5.49
N PRO A 32 15.98 13.93 -6.02
CA PRO A 32 16.22 15.11 -6.87
C PRO A 32 16.66 16.35 -6.09
N PHE A 33 16.37 16.44 -4.79
CA PHE A 33 16.69 17.59 -3.95
C PHE A 33 17.72 17.24 -2.86
N ALA A 34 18.57 18.21 -2.52
CA ALA A 34 19.56 18.06 -1.45
C ALA A 34 18.87 17.80 -0.10
N GLY A 35 19.46 16.93 0.72
CA GLY A 35 18.91 16.53 2.02
C GLY A 35 17.78 15.49 1.94
N GLN A 36 17.30 15.13 0.75
CA GLN A 36 16.32 14.06 0.61
C GLN A 36 16.98 12.68 0.60
N THR A 37 16.30 11.73 1.22
CA THR A 37 16.62 10.30 1.18
C THR A 37 15.41 9.51 0.70
N ARG A 38 15.62 8.23 0.37
CA ARG A 38 14.51 7.33 0.01
C ARG A 38 13.69 7.01 1.25
N GLN A 39 12.39 7.20 1.14
CA GLN A 39 11.41 6.98 2.20
C GLN A 39 10.20 6.25 1.62
N LEU A 40 9.28 5.83 2.49
CA LEU A 40 7.95 5.37 2.11
C LEU A 40 6.92 6.40 2.54
N ARG A 41 6.05 6.81 1.62
CA ARG A 41 4.81 7.49 1.98
C ARG A 41 3.73 6.44 2.17
N ILE A 42 3.11 6.41 3.34
CA ILE A 42 2.00 5.51 3.67
C ILE A 42 0.78 6.35 3.97
N GLU A 43 -0.33 6.03 3.32
CA GLU A 43 -1.62 6.66 3.50
C GLU A 43 -2.58 5.63 4.09
N LEU A 44 -3.19 5.97 5.21
CA LEU A 44 -4.06 5.10 5.99
C LEU A 44 -5.45 5.71 6.04
N TYR A 45 -6.44 4.96 5.61
CA TYR A 45 -7.82 5.44 5.44
C TYR A 45 -8.73 4.79 6.47
N PHE A 46 -9.20 5.58 7.43
CA PHE A 46 -10.02 5.15 8.54
C PHE A 46 -11.46 5.65 8.39
N GLY A 47 -12.42 4.72 8.33
CA GLY A 47 -13.85 5.03 8.42
C GLY A 47 -14.23 5.37 9.86
N LEU A 48 -15.09 6.37 10.04
CA LEU A 48 -15.52 6.84 11.36
C LEU A 48 -16.91 6.38 11.77
N ASP A 49 -17.58 5.54 11.00
CA ASP A 49 -18.84 4.93 11.42
C ASP A 49 -18.63 3.47 11.82
N ARG A 50 -19.14 3.07 12.99
CA ARG A 50 -19.16 1.66 13.40
C ARG A 50 -20.17 0.88 12.54
N PRO A 51 -20.08 -0.46 12.49
CA PRO A 51 -21.03 -1.28 11.73
C PRO A 51 -22.50 -1.09 12.14
N ASP A 52 -22.75 -0.71 13.40
CA ASP A 52 -24.09 -0.42 13.91
C ASP A 52 -24.56 1.03 13.67
N GLY A 53 -23.77 1.82 12.94
CA GLY A 53 -24.05 3.21 12.57
C GLY A 53 -23.70 4.23 13.65
N ARG A 54 -23.15 3.82 14.81
CA ARG A 54 -22.68 4.81 15.80
C ARG A 54 -21.37 5.46 15.34
N PRO A 55 -21.27 6.80 15.34
CA PRO A 55 -20.04 7.48 14.94
C PRO A 55 -18.95 7.29 15.99
N ILE A 56 -17.71 7.15 15.54
CA ILE A 56 -16.51 7.29 16.36
C ILE A 56 -16.34 8.77 16.66
N SER A 57 -16.36 9.13 17.94
CA SER A 57 -16.25 10.51 18.37
C SER A 57 -14.84 11.06 18.19
N GLU A 58 -14.71 12.38 18.11
CA GLU A 58 -13.41 13.05 18.03
C GLU A 58 -12.48 12.70 19.20
N THR A 59 -13.04 12.49 20.39
CA THR A 59 -12.27 12.10 21.57
C THR A 59 -11.75 10.68 21.44
N GLU A 60 -12.60 9.73 21.02
CA GLU A 60 -12.19 8.34 20.78
C GLU A 60 -11.11 8.25 19.70
N TRP A 61 -11.27 9.02 18.62
CA TRP A 61 -10.29 9.11 17.56
C TRP A 61 -8.94 9.64 18.07
N ARG A 62 -8.95 10.77 18.78
CA ARG A 62 -7.73 11.35 19.39
C ARG A 62 -7.05 10.38 20.35
N ASP A 63 -7.83 9.66 21.15
CA ASP A 63 -7.29 8.67 22.08
C ASP A 63 -6.65 7.49 21.35
N PHE A 64 -7.25 7.03 20.25
CA PHE A 64 -6.64 6.01 19.38
C PHE A 64 -5.32 6.50 18.80
N VAL A 65 -5.27 7.74 18.27
CA VAL A 65 -4.03 8.31 17.73
C VAL A 65 -2.96 8.37 18.83
N ALA A 66 -3.28 8.91 19.99
CA ALA A 66 -2.32 9.09 21.08
C ALA A 66 -1.80 7.76 21.65
N ARG A 67 -2.65 6.73 21.76
CA ARG A 67 -2.31 5.46 22.41
C ARG A 67 -1.75 4.42 21.45
N GLU A 68 -2.25 4.38 20.22
CA GLU A 68 -1.92 3.33 19.26
C GLU A 68 -1.01 3.81 18.13
N VAL A 69 -1.22 5.03 17.62
CA VAL A 69 -0.50 5.51 16.45
C VAL A 69 0.82 6.17 16.84
N THR A 70 0.78 7.21 17.68
CA THR A 70 1.96 8.01 18.04
C THR A 70 3.10 7.17 18.62
N PRO A 71 2.88 6.18 19.50
CA PRO A 71 3.98 5.36 20.02
C PRO A 71 4.67 4.49 18.96
N ARG A 72 3.96 4.12 17.88
CA ARG A 72 4.50 3.33 16.75
C ARG A 72 5.19 4.21 15.70
N PHE A 73 4.83 5.49 15.64
CA PHE A 73 5.34 6.48 14.68
C PHE A 73 5.73 7.79 15.40
N PRO A 74 6.75 7.75 16.28
CA PRO A 74 7.12 8.89 17.12
C PRO A 74 7.71 10.07 16.34
N ASP A 75 8.24 9.82 15.14
CA ASP A 75 8.82 10.85 14.27
C ASP A 75 7.76 11.78 13.66
N GLY A 76 6.47 11.42 13.79
CA GLY A 76 5.35 12.27 13.41
C GLY A 76 4.51 11.71 12.27
N LEU A 77 3.38 12.39 12.05
CA LEU A 77 2.38 12.08 11.03
C LEU A 77 1.55 13.33 10.74
N SER A 78 0.88 13.33 9.60
CA SER A 78 -0.17 14.32 9.29
C SER A 78 -1.53 13.65 9.29
N GLU A 79 -2.54 14.35 9.80
CA GLU A 79 -3.94 13.90 9.78
C GLU A 79 -4.78 14.81 8.88
N LEU A 80 -5.66 14.22 8.08
CA LEU A 80 -6.63 14.94 7.25
C LEU A 80 -8.04 14.45 7.54
N ALA A 81 -8.98 15.39 7.65
CA ALA A 81 -10.40 15.10 7.59
C ALA A 81 -10.79 14.75 6.15
N ALA A 82 -11.60 13.71 5.96
CA ALA A 82 -12.11 13.30 4.66
C ALA A 82 -13.57 12.85 4.76
N GLY A 83 -14.24 12.81 3.61
CA GLY A 83 -15.52 12.12 3.42
C GLY A 83 -15.30 10.91 2.53
N GLY A 84 -15.67 9.73 3.00
CA GLY A 84 -15.53 8.48 2.28
C GLY A 84 -16.83 8.03 1.64
N GLN A 85 -16.71 7.30 0.53
CA GLN A 85 -17.77 6.42 0.04
C GLN A 85 -17.17 5.04 -0.11
N TRP A 86 -17.68 4.08 0.66
CA TRP A 86 -17.16 2.73 0.65
C TRP A 86 -18.26 1.72 0.40
N ARG A 87 -17.91 0.66 -0.32
CA ARG A 87 -18.78 -0.49 -0.52
C ARG A 87 -18.63 -1.42 0.68
N ASP A 88 -19.65 -1.48 1.51
CA ASP A 88 -19.75 -2.45 2.58
C ASP A 88 -19.67 -3.87 1.97
N ARG A 89 -18.74 -4.69 2.45
CA ARG A 89 -18.44 -5.98 1.82
C ARG A 89 -19.47 -7.07 2.13
N VAL A 90 -20.32 -6.86 3.12
CA VAL A 90 -21.35 -7.82 3.56
C VAL A 90 -22.67 -7.56 2.84
N SER A 91 -23.16 -6.33 2.89
CA SER A 91 -24.41 -5.87 2.28
C SER A 91 -24.27 -5.45 0.81
N ASN A 92 -23.03 -5.25 0.33
CA ASN A 92 -22.71 -4.77 -1.02
C ASN A 92 -23.26 -3.38 -1.37
N ARG A 93 -23.66 -2.59 -0.36
CA ARG A 93 -24.17 -1.22 -0.50
C ARG A 93 -23.04 -0.21 -0.37
N ILE A 94 -23.19 0.94 -1.04
CA ILE A 94 -22.27 2.07 -0.85
C ILE A 94 -22.75 2.90 0.33
N GLY A 95 -21.97 2.92 1.39
CA GLY A 95 -22.13 3.86 2.51
C GLY A 95 -21.41 5.18 2.21
N ARG A 96 -21.91 6.26 2.83
CA ARG A 96 -21.17 7.52 3.00
C ARG A 96 -20.82 7.62 4.47
N GLU A 97 -19.55 7.78 4.78
CA GLU A 97 -19.09 7.93 6.16
C GLU A 97 -18.07 9.07 6.26
N PRO A 98 -18.00 9.77 7.41
CA PRO A 98 -16.85 10.57 7.75
C PRO A 98 -15.60 9.68 7.80
N SER A 99 -14.44 10.25 7.48
CA SER A 99 -13.18 9.50 7.46
C SER A 99 -12.01 10.34 7.95
N ARG A 100 -10.95 9.65 8.38
CA ARG A 100 -9.64 10.25 8.67
C ARG A 100 -8.58 9.60 7.80
N ILE A 101 -7.68 10.42 7.27
CA ILE A 101 -6.50 9.95 6.55
C ILE A 101 -5.27 10.28 7.36
N LEU A 102 -4.48 9.27 7.72
CA LEU A 102 -3.14 9.49 8.27
C LEU A 102 -2.11 9.35 7.16
N LEU A 103 -1.25 10.35 7.04
CA LEU A 103 -0.11 10.36 6.13
C LEU A 103 1.18 10.20 6.94
N LEU A 104 1.89 9.12 6.66
CA LEU A 104 3.20 8.82 7.23
C LEU A 104 4.25 8.96 6.13
N VAL A 105 5.39 9.56 6.46
CA VAL A 105 6.59 9.53 5.61
C VAL A 105 7.73 9.01 6.47
N VAL A 106 8.11 7.76 6.26
CA VAL A 106 8.99 7.02 7.17
C VAL A 106 10.04 6.22 6.41
N PRO A 107 11.20 5.94 7.04
CA PRO A 107 12.21 5.11 6.41
C PRO A 107 11.67 3.69 6.23
N ALA A 108 12.08 3.02 5.15
CA ALA A 108 11.83 1.60 5.05
C ALA A 108 12.61 0.86 6.15
N SER A 109 11.93 0.02 6.91
CA SER A 109 12.51 -0.85 7.92
C SER A 109 11.84 -2.21 7.89
N THR A 110 12.52 -3.23 8.41
CA THR A 110 12.02 -4.62 8.38
C THR A 110 10.75 -4.83 9.23
N ASP A 111 10.55 -3.99 10.23
CA ASP A 111 9.41 -4.02 11.15
C ASP A 111 8.26 -3.08 10.76
N LEU A 112 8.44 -2.22 9.75
CA LEU A 112 7.46 -1.19 9.38
C LEU A 112 6.10 -1.80 9.01
N ALA A 113 6.09 -2.88 8.24
CA ALA A 113 4.85 -3.57 7.87
C ALA A 113 4.10 -4.07 9.11
N ALA A 114 4.81 -4.71 10.05
CA ALA A 114 4.22 -5.21 11.29
C ALA A 114 3.67 -4.08 12.17
N ARG A 115 4.34 -2.92 12.23
CA ARG A 115 3.83 -1.74 12.95
C ARG A 115 2.52 -1.22 12.36
N VAL A 116 2.45 -1.09 11.04
CA VAL A 116 1.22 -0.67 10.34
C VAL A 116 0.10 -1.70 10.52
N GLU A 117 0.40 -2.98 10.32
CA GLU A 117 -0.58 -4.08 10.48
C GLU A 117 -1.11 -4.15 11.90
N GLY A 118 -0.25 -4.05 12.92
CA GLY A 118 -0.65 -4.02 14.33
C GLY A 118 -1.60 -2.86 14.63
N MET A 119 -1.23 -1.64 14.23
CA MET A 119 -2.07 -0.45 14.42
C MET A 119 -3.44 -0.59 13.72
N THR A 120 -3.47 -1.07 12.48
CA THR A 120 -4.74 -1.26 11.75
C THR A 120 -5.58 -2.40 12.32
N ALA A 121 -4.97 -3.44 12.89
CA ALA A 121 -5.66 -4.49 13.62
C ALA A 121 -6.28 -3.96 14.92
N ASP A 122 -5.55 -3.13 15.67
CA ASP A 122 -6.07 -2.49 16.89
C ASP A 122 -7.25 -1.58 16.58
N TYR A 123 -7.19 -0.79 15.51
CA TYR A 123 -8.33 0.03 15.09
C TYR A 123 -9.58 -0.82 14.80
N ARG A 124 -9.43 -1.88 14.01
CA ARG A 124 -10.52 -2.80 13.68
C ARG A 124 -11.13 -3.45 14.93
N ARG A 125 -10.28 -3.83 15.89
CA ARG A 125 -10.73 -4.45 17.14
C ARG A 125 -11.41 -3.44 18.08
N LEU A 126 -10.90 -2.21 18.18
CA LEU A 126 -11.42 -1.20 19.10
C LEU A 126 -12.77 -0.62 18.63
N PHE A 127 -12.98 -0.55 17.32
CA PHE A 127 -14.16 0.10 16.73
C PHE A 127 -15.01 -0.83 15.86
N ASP A 128 -14.78 -2.15 15.95
CA ASP A 128 -15.46 -3.19 15.16
C ASP A 128 -15.42 -2.96 13.64
N GLN A 129 -14.38 -2.29 13.15
CA GLN A 129 -14.28 -1.93 11.74
C GLN A 129 -13.89 -3.11 10.85
N GLN A 130 -14.46 -3.17 9.65
CA GLN A 130 -14.17 -4.25 8.69
C GLN A 130 -12.75 -4.15 8.13
N SER A 131 -12.27 -2.93 7.88
CA SER A 131 -11.00 -2.69 7.22
C SER A 131 -10.45 -1.29 7.54
N VAL A 132 -9.14 -1.14 7.40
CA VAL A 132 -8.46 0.15 7.22
C VAL A 132 -7.79 0.10 5.86
N GLY A 133 -7.99 1.12 5.03
CA GLY A 133 -7.31 1.20 3.73
C GLY A 133 -5.85 1.55 3.92
N VAL A 134 -4.94 0.88 3.21
CA VAL A 134 -3.50 1.15 3.27
C VAL A 134 -2.98 1.31 1.85
N VAL A 135 -2.36 2.45 1.56
CA VAL A 135 -1.66 2.70 0.30
C VAL A 135 -0.23 3.11 0.63
N SER A 136 0.75 2.52 -0.03
CA SER A 136 2.16 2.86 0.20
C SER A 136 2.91 3.02 -1.11
N VAL A 137 3.74 4.05 -1.21
CA VAL A 137 4.58 4.30 -2.38
C VAL A 137 6.00 4.73 -1.97
N PRO A 138 7.05 4.31 -2.68
CA PRO A 138 8.39 4.86 -2.51
C PRO A 138 8.41 6.35 -2.88
N VAL A 139 9.04 7.18 -2.05
CA VAL A 139 9.20 8.62 -2.29
C VAL A 139 10.61 9.08 -1.95
N CYS A 140 10.96 10.28 -2.39
CA CYS A 140 12.10 11.02 -1.87
C CYS A 140 11.58 12.09 -0.91
N ALA A 141 12.11 12.13 0.31
CA ALA A 141 11.72 13.09 1.33
C ALA A 141 12.90 13.48 2.22
N GLY A 142 12.81 14.68 2.78
CA GLY A 142 13.75 15.27 3.73
C GLY A 142 12.97 16.26 4.61
N PHE A 143 13.35 16.35 5.88
CA PHE A 143 12.67 17.11 6.94
C PHE A 143 13.68 17.98 7.67
#